data_AF-A0A2R6JVY4-F1
#
_entry.id   AF-A0A2R6JVY4-F1
#
_cell.length_a   1.000
_cell.length_b   1.000
_cell.length_c   1.000
_cell.angle_alpha   90.00
_cell.angle_beta   90.00
_cell.angle_gamma   90.00
#
_symmetry.space_group_name_H-M   'P 1'
#
loop_
_entity.id
_entity.type
_entity.pdbx_description
1 polymer ?
#
loop_
_entity_poly.entity_id
_entity_poly.type
_entity_poly.pdbx_seq_one_letter_code
_entity_poly.pdbx_strand_id
1 'polypeptide(L)'
;MRSILRETVYRTALAAALDRAGTLADDARALAAGQLDEEMICVGDAAAEAWERVDAPDATMRLDDDVHVEADPDLCRLMLENLFRNAVDHGGSSVTVRLAATDGGFAVADDGSGIRSEARDEVFEWGYSTDGSGVGLALVNLVAERHGWSVSVEESEEGGARFVFD
;
A
#
# COMPACT_ATOMS: atom_id res chain seq x y z
N MET A 1 -27.91 20.32 -20.75
CA MET A 1 -26.46 20.02 -20.60
C MET A 1 -25.99 19.95 -19.15
N ARG A 2 -26.34 20.90 -18.25
CA ARG A 2 -25.97 20.85 -16.81
C ARG A 2 -26.54 19.67 -16.00
N SER A 3 -27.69 19.10 -16.40
CA SER A 3 -28.36 18.01 -15.66
C SER A 3 -27.68 16.65 -15.84
N ILE A 4 -27.12 16.37 -17.03
CA ILE A 4 -26.46 15.09 -17.35
C ILE A 4 -25.09 15.03 -16.68
N LEU A 5 -24.33 16.13 -16.71
CA LEU A 5 -23.04 16.24 -16.02
C LEU A 5 -23.16 16.01 -14.50
N ARG A 6 -24.23 16.49 -13.85
CA ARG A 6 -24.44 16.29 -12.41
C ARG A 6 -24.74 14.84 -12.05
N GLU A 7 -25.48 14.14 -12.92
CA GLU A 7 -25.84 12.73 -12.72
C GLU A 7 -24.64 11.81 -12.98
N THR A 8 -23.82 12.09 -14.00
CA THR A 8 -22.59 11.34 -14.27
C THR A 8 -21.58 11.50 -13.14
N VAL A 9 -21.30 12.72 -12.67
CA VAL A 9 -20.38 12.98 -11.55
C VAL A 9 -20.85 12.26 -10.28
N TYR A 10 -22.15 12.26 -10.00
CA TYR A 10 -22.70 11.58 -8.82
C TYR A 10 -22.55 10.05 -8.90
N ARG A 11 -22.78 9.45 -10.08
CA ARG A 11 -22.59 8.01 -10.28
C ARG A 11 -21.13 7.60 -10.16
N THR A 12 -20.21 8.38 -10.72
CA THR A 12 -18.77 8.12 -10.59
C THR A 12 -18.32 8.21 -9.13
N ALA A 13 -18.73 9.27 -8.42
CA ALA A 13 -18.39 9.43 -7.00
C ALA A 13 -18.99 8.31 -6.14
N LEU A 14 -20.22 7.88 -6.41
CA LEU A 14 -20.85 6.77 -5.70
C LEU A 14 -20.16 5.43 -5.97
N ALA A 15 -19.75 5.18 -7.22
CA ALA A 15 -19.01 3.96 -7.57
C ALA A 15 -17.67 3.91 -6.84
N ALA A 16 -16.91 5.01 -6.85
CA ALA A 16 -15.64 5.10 -6.13
C ALA A 16 -15.82 4.92 -4.60
N ALA A 17 -16.88 5.47 -4.03
CA ALA A 17 -17.17 5.30 -2.60
C ALA A 17 -17.54 3.85 -2.24
N LEU A 18 -18.29 3.16 -3.10
CA LEU A 18 -18.66 1.75 -2.90
C LEU A 18 -17.46 0.82 -3.04
N ASP A 19 -16.61 1.05 -4.03
CA ASP A 19 -15.37 0.31 -4.24
C ASP A 19 -14.43 0.45 -3.03
N ARG A 20 -14.31 1.68 -2.52
CA ARG A 20 -13.54 1.98 -1.31
C ARG A 20 -14.12 1.29 -0.07
N ALA A 21 -15.44 1.29 0.10
CA ALA A 21 -16.09 0.58 1.20
C ALA A 21 -15.91 -0.94 1.11
N GLY A 22 -15.86 -1.50 -0.11
CA GLY A 22 -15.52 -2.89 -0.35
C GLY A 22 -14.12 -3.24 0.14
N THR A 23 -13.11 -2.49 -0.33
CA THR A 23 -11.71 -2.67 0.09
C THR A 23 -11.60 -2.65 1.63
N LEU A 24 -12.15 -1.61 2.28
CA LEU A 24 -12.09 -1.48 3.74
C LEU A 24 -12.74 -2.65 4.50
N ALA A 25 -13.81 -3.22 3.95
CA ALA A 25 -14.48 -4.35 4.57
C ALA A 25 -13.65 -5.63 4.46
N ASP A 26 -12.94 -5.82 3.34
CA ASP A 26 -12.08 -6.98 3.12
C ASP A 26 -10.81 -6.88 3.97
N ASP A 27 -10.20 -5.69 4.00
CA ASP A 27 -9.11 -5.32 4.89
C ASP A 27 -9.45 -5.64 6.36
N ALA A 28 -10.61 -5.17 6.83
CA ALA A 28 -11.06 -5.40 8.19
C ALA A 28 -11.33 -6.89 8.48
N ARG A 29 -11.75 -7.69 7.48
CA ARG A 29 -11.94 -9.14 7.65
C ARG A 29 -10.61 -9.88 7.75
N ALA A 30 -9.65 -9.54 6.89
CA ALA A 30 -8.31 -10.11 6.94
C ALA A 30 -7.67 -9.84 8.32
N LEU A 31 -7.85 -8.63 8.83
CA LEU A 31 -7.41 -8.26 10.18
C LEU A 31 -8.28 -8.88 11.29
N ALA A 32 -9.57 -9.14 11.07
CA ALA A 32 -10.38 -9.82 12.08
C ALA A 32 -10.10 -11.33 12.16
N ALA A 33 -9.41 -11.90 11.18
CA ALA A 33 -8.94 -13.27 11.23
C ALA A 33 -8.00 -13.46 12.44
N GLY A 34 -8.08 -14.65 13.04
CA GLY A 34 -7.52 -14.98 14.35
C GLY A 34 -5.99 -15.00 14.39
N GLN A 35 -5.42 -16.15 14.73
CA GLN A 35 -3.97 -16.30 14.80
C GLN A 35 -3.37 -16.28 13.38
N LEU A 36 -2.20 -15.66 13.22
CA LEU A 36 -1.48 -15.61 11.95
C LEU A 36 -1.12 -17.03 11.48
N ASP A 37 -1.21 -17.26 10.16
CA ASP A 37 -0.67 -18.48 9.52
C ASP A 37 0.70 -18.14 8.93
N GLU A 38 1.68 -17.92 9.81
CA GLU A 38 3.01 -17.47 9.40
C GLU A 38 3.81 -18.60 8.75
N GLU A 39 4.32 -18.32 7.55
CA GLU A 39 5.24 -19.18 6.84
C GLU A 39 6.35 -18.36 6.18
N MET A 40 7.43 -19.03 5.78
CA MET A 40 8.49 -18.38 5.02
C MET A 40 8.00 -18.13 3.59
N ILE A 41 7.73 -16.88 3.26
CA ILE A 41 7.28 -16.45 1.94
C ILE A 41 8.38 -15.70 1.18
N CYS A 42 8.31 -15.71 -0.15
CA CYS A 42 9.05 -14.78 -1.00
C CYS A 42 8.24 -13.48 -1.14
N VAL A 43 8.79 -12.36 -0.67
CA VAL A 43 8.12 -11.04 -0.75
C VAL A 43 7.94 -10.61 -2.21
N GLY A 44 8.86 -11.00 -3.10
CA GLY A 44 8.75 -10.74 -4.54
C GLY A 44 7.54 -11.42 -5.18
N ASP A 45 7.23 -12.66 -4.79
CA ASP A 45 6.06 -13.39 -5.27
C ASP A 45 4.77 -12.74 -4.76
N ALA A 46 4.72 -12.42 -3.46
CA ALA A 46 3.59 -11.71 -2.86
C ALA A 46 3.38 -10.32 -3.50
N ALA A 47 4.46 -9.62 -3.82
CA ALA A 47 4.43 -8.34 -4.53
C ALA A 47 3.89 -8.49 -5.95
N ALA A 48 4.28 -9.54 -6.68
CA ALA A 48 3.74 -9.82 -8.01
C ALA A 48 2.22 -10.06 -7.96
N GLU A 49 1.74 -10.88 -7.02
CA GLU A 49 0.31 -11.11 -6.83
C GLU A 49 -0.47 -9.85 -6.44
N ALA A 50 0.12 -9.02 -5.57
CA ALA A 50 -0.45 -7.73 -5.18
C ALA A 50 -0.53 -6.77 -6.38
N TRP A 51 0.52 -6.72 -7.21
CA TRP A 51 0.59 -5.82 -8.35
C TRP A 51 -0.46 -6.14 -9.42
N GLU A 52 -0.77 -7.43 -9.64
CA GLU A 52 -1.84 -7.84 -10.56
C GLU A 52 -3.25 -7.32 -10.18
N ARG A 53 -3.45 -6.95 -8.91
CA ARG A 53 -4.70 -6.37 -8.40
C ARG A 53 -4.76 -4.85 -8.51
N VAL A 54 -3.65 -4.20 -8.81
CA VAL A 54 -3.58 -2.75 -8.97
C VAL A 54 -3.81 -2.41 -10.44
N ASP A 55 -4.91 -1.69 -10.73
CA ASP A 55 -5.23 -1.24 -12.10
C ASP A 55 -4.40 0.00 -12.46
N ALA A 56 -3.13 -0.22 -12.82
CA ALA A 56 -2.17 0.83 -13.16
C ALA A 56 -1.30 0.43 -14.38
N PRO A 57 -1.84 0.56 -15.62
CA PRO A 57 -1.17 0.03 -16.82
C PRO A 57 0.13 0.76 -17.20
N ASP A 58 0.29 2.01 -16.77
CA ASP A 58 1.45 2.85 -17.07
C ASP A 58 2.49 2.86 -15.93
N ALA A 59 2.14 2.30 -14.76
CA ALA A 59 3.05 2.19 -13.62
C ALA A 59 3.95 0.95 -13.77
N THR A 60 5.09 0.97 -13.10
CA THR A 60 6.07 -0.13 -13.17
C THR A 60 6.42 -0.63 -11.77
N MET A 61 6.43 -1.95 -11.58
CA MET A 61 7.02 -2.58 -10.40
C MET A 61 8.36 -3.23 -10.76
N ARG A 62 9.35 -3.07 -9.89
CA ARG A 62 10.67 -3.72 -10.00
C ARG A 62 11.00 -4.47 -8.72
N LEU A 63 11.62 -5.63 -8.89
CA LEU A 63 12.19 -6.43 -7.82
C LEU A 63 13.71 -6.37 -7.98
N ASP A 64 14.39 -5.78 -7.02
CA ASP A 64 15.85 -5.66 -7.04
C ASP A 64 16.51 -6.90 -6.40
N ASP A 65 15.87 -7.50 -5.40
CA ASP A 65 16.37 -8.68 -4.67
C ASP A 65 15.26 -9.69 -4.32
N ASP A 66 15.63 -10.97 -4.20
CA ASP A 66 14.77 -12.01 -3.63
C ASP A 66 14.81 -11.93 -2.09
N VAL A 67 13.73 -11.42 -1.47
CA VAL A 67 13.60 -11.34 -0.02
C VAL A 67 12.64 -12.40 0.51
N HIS A 68 13.05 -13.08 1.57
CA HIS A 68 12.20 -14.06 2.26
C HIS A 68 11.98 -13.66 3.71
N VAL A 69 10.73 -13.69 4.17
CA VAL A 69 10.33 -13.32 5.53
C VAL A 69 9.32 -14.33 6.09
N GLU A 70 9.27 -14.46 7.41
CA GLU A 70 8.22 -15.21 8.10
C GLU A 70 6.98 -14.32 8.20
N ALA A 71 5.92 -14.64 7.46
CA ALA A 71 4.72 -13.83 7.40
C ALA A 71 3.47 -14.64 7.04
N ASP A 72 2.31 -14.12 7.40
CA ASP A 72 1.04 -14.54 6.83
C ASP A 72 0.96 -14.03 5.37
N PRO A 73 0.88 -14.94 4.37
CA PRO A 73 0.93 -14.56 2.96
C PRO A 73 -0.20 -13.61 2.55
N ASP A 74 -1.40 -13.81 3.12
CA ASP A 74 -2.58 -13.02 2.76
C ASP A 74 -2.48 -11.61 3.31
N LEU A 75 -1.99 -11.46 4.55
CA LEU A 75 -1.77 -10.14 5.15
C LEU A 75 -0.58 -9.40 4.52
N CYS A 76 0.50 -10.11 4.20
CA CYS A 76 1.65 -9.51 3.51
C CYS A 76 1.25 -8.96 2.15
N ARG A 77 0.51 -9.74 1.35
CA ARG A 77 -0.05 -9.29 0.06
C ARG A 77 -0.94 -8.07 0.24
N LEU A 78 -1.83 -8.08 1.23
CA LEU A 78 -2.74 -6.97 1.50
C LEU A 78 -2.00 -5.67 1.85
N MET A 79 -0.94 -5.76 2.64
CA MET A 79 -0.08 -4.63 2.97
C MET A 79 0.61 -4.08 1.71
N LEU A 80 1.15 -4.95 0.86
CA LEU A 80 1.78 -4.57 -0.41
C LEU A 80 0.78 -3.90 -1.37
N GLU A 81 -0.44 -4.43 -1.49
CA GLU A 81 -1.52 -3.82 -2.28
C GLU A 81 -1.82 -2.39 -1.82
N ASN A 82 -1.82 -2.15 -0.51
CA ASN A 82 -2.03 -0.82 0.05
C ASN A 82 -0.87 0.13 -0.26
N LEU A 83 0.37 -0.33 -0.18
CA LEU A 83 1.54 0.47 -0.57
C LEU A 83 1.53 0.82 -2.05
N PHE A 84 1.23 -0.15 -2.92
CA PHE A 84 1.20 0.06 -4.37
C PHE A 84 0.08 1.00 -4.80
N ARG A 85 -1.12 0.84 -4.21
CA ARG A 85 -2.22 1.76 -4.45
C ARG A 85 -1.86 3.18 -4.02
N ASN A 86 -1.23 3.35 -2.86
CA ASN A 86 -0.76 4.66 -2.41
C ASN A 86 0.27 5.26 -3.37
N ALA A 87 1.22 4.45 -3.85
CA ALA A 87 2.21 4.90 -4.83
C ALA A 87 1.54 5.36 -6.14
N VAL A 88 0.55 4.62 -6.66
CA VAL A 88 -0.16 4.99 -7.89
C VAL A 88 -1.03 6.23 -7.69
N ASP A 89 -1.78 6.28 -6.59
CA ASP A 89 -2.69 7.39 -6.28
C ASP A 89 -1.93 8.72 -6.05
N HIS A 90 -0.72 8.67 -5.48
CA HIS A 90 0.04 9.87 -5.10
C HIS A 90 1.28 10.15 -5.97
N GLY A 91 1.95 9.12 -6.48
CA GLY A 91 3.11 9.23 -7.36
C GLY A 91 2.77 9.51 -8.82
N GLY A 92 1.51 9.32 -9.20
CA GLY A 92 1.01 9.55 -10.56
C GLY A 92 0.99 8.30 -11.42
N SER A 93 0.43 8.42 -12.63
CA SER A 93 0.09 7.27 -13.47
C SER A 93 1.30 6.45 -13.96
N SER A 94 2.51 7.02 -13.93
CA SER A 94 3.75 6.38 -14.40
C SER A 94 4.76 6.12 -13.28
N VAL A 95 4.30 6.04 -12.03
CA VAL A 95 5.16 5.78 -10.86
C VAL A 95 5.90 4.45 -11.02
N THR A 96 7.16 4.41 -10.60
CA THR A 96 7.96 3.20 -10.42
C THR A 96 7.98 2.83 -8.95
N VAL A 97 7.56 1.61 -8.63
CA VAL A 97 7.69 1.02 -7.29
C VAL A 97 8.78 -0.04 -7.32
N ARG A 98 9.66 -0.03 -6.31
CA ARG A 98 10.78 -0.94 -6.15
C ARG A 98 10.67 -1.69 -4.84
N LEU A 99 10.90 -3.00 -4.90
CA LEU A 99 11.09 -3.85 -3.74
C LEU A 99 12.58 -4.22 -3.65
N ALA A 100 13.18 -4.03 -2.48
CA ALA A 100 14.58 -4.38 -2.24
C ALA A 100 14.77 -5.00 -0.85
N ALA A 101 15.82 -5.79 -0.70
CA ALA A 101 16.26 -6.31 0.59
C ALA A 101 16.83 -5.19 1.47
N THR A 102 16.71 -5.33 2.79
CA THR A 102 17.47 -4.54 3.77
C THR A 102 18.26 -5.44 4.70
N ASP A 103 19.08 -4.85 5.57
CA ASP A 103 19.85 -5.63 6.56
C ASP A 103 18.94 -6.37 7.55
N GLY A 104 17.72 -5.88 7.79
CA GLY A 104 16.74 -6.41 8.75
C GLY A 104 15.49 -7.05 8.13
N GLY A 105 15.16 -6.73 6.87
CA GLY A 105 13.95 -7.20 6.21
C GLY A 105 13.87 -6.74 4.76
N PHE A 106 12.91 -5.87 4.45
CA PHE A 106 12.70 -5.36 3.09
C PHE A 106 12.23 -3.90 3.07
N ALA A 107 12.34 -3.28 1.91
CA ALA A 107 11.84 -1.94 1.66
C ALA A 107 11.01 -1.87 0.38
N VAL A 108 9.97 -1.04 0.41
CA VAL A 108 9.16 -0.65 -0.74
C VAL A 108 9.38 0.84 -0.98
N ALA A 109 9.91 1.20 -2.15
CA ALA A 109 10.20 2.58 -2.51
C ALA A 109 9.46 2.98 -3.80
N ASP A 110 8.84 4.15 -3.82
CA ASP A 110 8.30 4.77 -5.03
C ASP A 110 9.18 5.94 -5.51
N ASP A 111 9.02 6.36 -6.77
CA ASP A 111 9.65 7.56 -7.37
C ASP A 111 8.70 8.77 -7.44
N GLY A 112 7.65 8.77 -6.61
CA GLY A 112 6.58 9.76 -6.59
C GLY A 112 6.92 11.06 -5.85
N SER A 113 5.90 11.74 -5.33
CA SER A 113 6.08 13.02 -4.62
C SER A 113 6.64 12.87 -3.20
N GLY A 114 6.57 11.65 -2.65
CA GLY A 114 7.00 11.31 -1.29
C GLY A 114 6.12 11.90 -0.19
N ILE A 115 6.59 11.72 1.05
CA ILE A 115 5.92 12.19 2.27
C ILE A 115 6.78 13.25 2.96
N ARG A 116 6.17 14.41 3.25
CA ARG A 116 6.83 15.51 3.97
C ARG A 116 7.30 15.03 5.34
N SER A 117 8.49 15.47 5.76
CA SER A 117 9.11 15.03 7.02
C SER A 117 8.19 15.20 8.23
N GLU A 118 7.41 16.27 8.29
CA GLU A 118 6.52 16.57 9.43
C GLU A 118 5.32 15.62 9.51
N ALA A 119 5.00 14.94 8.40
CA ALA A 119 3.88 14.01 8.31
C ALA A 119 4.27 12.56 8.60
N ARG A 120 5.57 12.22 8.56
CA ARG A 120 6.05 10.83 8.56
C ARG A 120 5.66 10.02 9.79
N ASP A 121 5.49 10.67 10.94
CA ASP A 121 5.02 10.02 12.16
C ASP A 121 3.49 9.84 12.18
N GLU A 122 2.76 10.75 11.52
CA GLU A 122 1.30 10.80 11.53
C GLU A 122 0.66 9.99 10.40
N VAL A 123 1.41 9.66 9.33
CA VAL A 123 0.85 9.00 8.14
C VAL A 123 0.30 7.60 8.41
N PHE A 124 0.71 6.96 9.50
CA PHE A 124 0.20 5.66 9.95
C PHE A 124 -1.04 5.79 10.85
N GLU A 125 -1.47 7.00 11.21
CA GLU A 125 -2.68 7.20 12.01
C GLU A 125 -3.95 6.93 11.22
N TRP A 126 -4.93 6.32 11.88
CA TRP A 126 -6.24 6.05 11.30
C TRP A 126 -6.93 7.34 10.86
N GLY A 127 -7.26 7.43 9.57
CA GLY A 127 -7.91 8.57 8.96
C GLY A 127 -6.96 9.64 8.43
N TYR A 128 -5.63 9.46 8.55
CA TYR A 128 -4.67 10.36 7.95
C TYR A 128 -4.65 10.21 6.42
N SER A 129 -5.04 11.25 5.68
CA SER A 129 -5.03 11.25 4.22
C SER A 129 -4.99 12.65 3.65
N THR A 130 -4.24 12.84 2.58
CA THR A 130 -4.28 14.06 1.75
C THR A 130 -5.39 14.00 0.71
N ASP A 131 -5.62 12.81 0.12
CA ASP A 131 -6.70 12.54 -0.83
C ASP A 131 -7.15 11.08 -0.69
N GLY A 132 -8.27 10.81 0.03
CA GLY A 132 -8.71 9.43 0.28
C GLY A 132 -9.34 9.17 1.66
N SER A 133 -9.37 7.89 2.05
CA SER A 133 -9.97 7.39 3.31
C SER A 133 -9.03 7.41 4.50
N GLY A 134 -7.71 7.49 4.27
CA GLY A 134 -6.71 7.46 5.34
C GLY A 134 -6.61 6.16 6.10
N VAL A 135 -6.95 5.05 5.43
CA VAL A 135 -6.89 3.71 6.04
C VAL A 135 -5.67 2.93 5.56
N GLY A 136 -5.18 3.18 4.34
CA GLY A 136 -4.19 2.30 3.72
C GLY A 136 -2.90 2.18 4.51
N LEU A 137 -2.28 3.29 4.92
CA LEU A 137 -1.06 3.23 5.72
C LEU A 137 -1.30 2.79 7.16
N ALA A 138 -2.45 3.11 7.76
CA ALA A 138 -2.82 2.57 9.07
C ALA A 138 -2.93 1.04 9.05
N LEU A 139 -3.40 0.46 7.93
CA LEU A 139 -3.39 -0.97 7.71
C LEU A 139 -1.97 -1.52 7.57
N VAL A 140 -1.11 -0.84 6.82
CA VAL A 140 0.29 -1.24 6.68
C VAL A 140 0.97 -1.35 8.04
N ASN A 141 0.78 -0.35 8.91
CA ASN A 141 1.31 -0.38 10.28
C ASN A 141 0.71 -1.53 11.10
N LEU A 142 -0.60 -1.75 11.01
CA LEU A 142 -1.24 -2.86 11.74
C LEU A 142 -0.76 -4.25 11.28
N VAL A 143 -0.53 -4.44 9.98
CA VAL A 143 0.04 -5.68 9.46
C VAL A 143 1.47 -5.87 9.95
N ALA A 144 2.31 -4.83 9.92
CA ALA A 144 3.66 -4.89 10.47
C ALA A 144 3.64 -5.26 11.97
N GLU A 145 2.83 -4.58 12.78
CA GLU A 145 2.68 -4.86 14.21
C GLU A 145 2.26 -6.30 14.50
N ARG A 146 1.40 -6.88 13.66
CA ARG A 146 0.96 -8.28 13.83
C ARG A 146 2.07 -9.29 13.62
N HIS A 147 2.92 -9.07 12.64
CA HIS A 147 4.10 -9.90 12.37
C HIS A 147 5.27 -9.58 13.32
N GLY A 148 5.08 -8.64 14.26
CA GLY A 148 6.15 -8.20 15.16
C GLY A 148 7.21 -7.33 14.48
N TRP A 149 6.95 -6.86 13.27
CA TRP A 149 7.82 -5.96 12.53
C TRP A 149 7.61 -4.51 12.97
N SER A 150 8.62 -3.70 12.70
CA SER A 150 8.48 -2.25 12.68
C SER A 150 8.33 -1.74 11.24
N VAL A 151 7.60 -0.65 11.04
CA VAL A 151 7.57 0.08 9.78
C VAL A 151 8.02 1.52 9.99
N SER A 152 8.90 2.00 9.12
CA SER A 152 9.31 3.40 9.08
C SER A 152 9.18 3.94 7.66
N VAL A 153 9.10 5.27 7.54
CA VAL A 153 9.06 5.94 6.23
C VAL A 153 10.19 6.95 6.09
N GLU A 154 10.88 6.85 4.97
CA GLU A 154 12.04 7.63 4.59
C GLU A 154 11.81 8.28 3.21
N GLU A 155 12.77 9.11 2.80
CA GLU A 155 12.81 9.58 1.41
C GLU A 155 13.51 8.53 0.54
N SER A 156 12.93 8.24 -0.62
CA SER A 156 13.55 7.35 -1.60
C SER A 156 14.68 8.07 -2.36
N GLU A 157 15.72 7.33 -2.76
CA GLU A 157 16.87 7.89 -3.50
C GLU A 157 16.47 8.43 -4.88
N GLU A 158 15.38 7.94 -5.46
CA GLU A 158 14.85 8.38 -6.75
C GLU A 158 13.82 9.52 -6.62
N GLY A 159 13.67 10.08 -5.42
CA GLY A 159 12.48 10.85 -5.03
C GLY A 159 11.37 9.91 -4.57
N GLY A 160 10.33 10.40 -3.91
CA GLY A 160 9.23 9.56 -3.43
C GLY A 160 9.34 9.12 -1.96
N ALA A 161 8.53 8.14 -1.58
CA ALA A 161 8.54 7.56 -0.24
C ALA A 161 9.23 6.20 -0.24
N ARG A 162 9.92 5.88 0.86
CA ARG A 162 10.54 4.57 1.10
C ARG A 162 10.03 4.02 2.42
N PHE A 163 9.26 2.94 2.37
CA PHE A 163 8.77 2.22 3.54
C PHE A 163 9.71 1.07 3.86
N VAL A 164 10.22 1.01 5.10
CA VAL A 164 11.19 0.02 5.56
C VAL A 164 10.56 -0.85 6.63
N PHE A 165 10.69 -2.17 6.47
CA PHE A 165 10.19 -3.19 7.38
C PHE A 165 11.38 -3.99 7.96
N ASP A 166 11.44 -4.05 9.28
CA ASP A 166 12.48 -4.74 10.08
C ASP A 166 11.84 -5.61 11.18
#